data_AF-A0A8T1RXW1-F1
#
_entry.id   AF-A0A8T1RXW1-F1
#
_cell.length_a   1.000
_cell.length_b   1.000
_cell.length_c   1.000
_cell.angle_alpha   90.00
_cell.angle_beta   90.00
_cell.angle_gamma   90.00
#
_symmetry.space_group_name_H-M   'P 1'
#
loop_
_entity.id
_entity.type
_entity.pdbx_description
1 polymer ?
#
loop_
_entity_poly.entity_id
_entity_poly.type
_entity_poly.pdbx_seq_one_letter_code
_entity_poly.pdbx_strand_id
1 'polypeptide(L)'
;ICHTLTEKLVAMTMGSGARMKSPASLSDIIVVAKRISPRVDDVVRSMYPPLDPKLLDARTTALLLSVSHLVLVTRNACHLTSGTDWIDQSLSAAEEHMTVLREAALATESERSMVGGAESFLQEQSAI
;
A
#
# COMPACT_ATOMS: atom_id res chain seq x y z
N ILE A 1 -7.25 -2.41 -7.37
CA ILE A 1 -6.56 -3.67 -6.96
C ILE A 1 -6.78 -3.96 -5.47
N CYS A 2 -6.26 -3.14 -4.55
CA CYS A 2 -6.37 -3.37 -3.09
C CYS A 2 -7.82 -3.47 -2.56
N HIS A 3 -8.72 -2.62 -3.06
CA HIS A 3 -10.16 -2.68 -2.70
C HIS A 3 -10.79 -4.00 -3.12
N THR A 4 -10.67 -4.36 -4.40
CA THR A 4 -11.19 -5.60 -4.97
C THR A 4 -10.62 -6.84 -4.29
N LEU A 5 -9.32 -6.85 -3.98
CA LEU A 5 -8.68 -7.94 -3.24
C LEU A 5 -9.27 -8.09 -1.83
N THR A 6 -9.46 -6.97 -1.12
CA THR A 6 -10.08 -6.93 0.21
C THR A 6 -11.51 -7.46 0.18
N GLU A 7 -12.34 -7.00 -0.76
CA GLU A 7 -13.72 -7.45 -0.91
C GLU A 7 -13.80 -8.95 -1.21
N LYS A 8 -12.98 -9.45 -2.14
CA LYS A 8 -12.94 -10.89 -2.48
C LYS A 8 -12.50 -11.75 -1.29
N LEU A 9 -11.50 -11.29 -0.51
CA LEU A 9 -11.06 -11.99 0.70
C LEU A 9 -12.18 -12.07 1.74
N VAL A 10 -12.84 -10.95 2.02
CA VAL A 10 -13.97 -10.91 2.97
C VAL A 10 -15.14 -11.77 2.48
N ALA A 11 -15.49 -11.71 1.19
CA ALA A 11 -16.55 -12.54 0.61
C ALA A 11 -16.25 -14.04 0.75
N MET A 12 -14.99 -14.47 0.52
CA MET A 12 -14.58 -15.85 0.75
C MET A 12 -14.73 -16.28 2.21
N THR A 13 -14.42 -15.39 3.16
CA THR A 13 -14.53 -15.69 4.59
C THR A 13 -15.98 -15.89 5.04
N MET A 14 -16.92 -15.16 4.44
CA MET A 14 -18.36 -15.30 4.70
C MET A 14 -18.96 -16.56 4.06
N GLY A 15 -18.49 -16.94 2.87
CA GLY A 15 -18.97 -18.14 2.16
C GLY A 15 -18.39 -19.47 2.70
N SER A 16 -17.26 -19.43 3.41
CA SER A 16 -16.58 -20.61 3.97
C SER A 16 -16.85 -20.84 5.46
N GLY A 17 -17.99 -20.37 5.98
CA GLY A 17 -18.34 -20.45 7.41
C GLY A 17 -18.24 -21.84 8.06
N ALA A 18 -18.25 -22.93 7.28
CA ALA A 18 -18.05 -24.30 7.75
C ALA A 18 -16.56 -24.72 7.92
N ARG A 19 -15.59 -23.94 7.43
CA ARG A 19 -14.14 -24.26 7.45
C ARG A 19 -13.27 -23.26 8.23
N MET A 20 -13.87 -22.32 8.95
CA MET A 20 -13.12 -21.36 9.78
C MET A 20 -12.70 -21.96 11.13
N LYS A 21 -11.46 -21.65 11.56
CA LYS A 21 -10.91 -22.12 12.85
C LYS A 21 -11.75 -21.71 14.07
N SER A 22 -12.29 -20.48 14.08
CA SER A 22 -13.12 -19.99 15.19
C SER A 22 -13.86 -18.69 14.87
N PRO A 23 -14.94 -18.34 15.58
CA PRO A 23 -15.59 -17.03 15.47
C PRO A 23 -14.65 -15.84 15.77
N ALA A 24 -13.63 -16.04 16.61
CA ALA A 24 -12.63 -15.02 16.92
C ALA A 24 -11.76 -14.67 15.69
N SER A 25 -11.43 -15.67 14.87
CA SER A 25 -10.66 -15.44 13.63
C SER A 25 -11.40 -14.58 12.60
N LEU A 26 -12.74 -14.66 12.56
CA LEU A 26 -13.57 -13.78 11.73
C LEU A 26 -13.58 -12.34 12.26
N SER A 27 -13.58 -12.16 13.60
CA SER A 27 -13.45 -10.83 14.21
C SER A 27 -12.11 -10.18 13.84
N ASP A 28 -11.01 -10.93 13.88
CA ASP A 28 -9.68 -10.43 13.50
C ASP A 28 -9.63 -10.00 12.03
N ILE A 29 -10.21 -10.80 11.12
CA ILE A 29 -10.32 -10.46 9.69
C ILE A 29 -11.10 -9.15 9.51
N ILE A 30 -12.24 -9.00 10.18
CA ILE A 30 -13.06 -7.78 10.09
C ILE A 30 -12.28 -6.56 10.59
N VAL A 31 -11.57 -6.69 11.72
CA VAL A 31 -10.78 -5.58 12.29
C VAL A 31 -9.66 -5.16 11.33
N VAL A 32 -8.97 -6.11 10.70
CA VAL A 32 -7.92 -5.80 9.71
C VAL A 32 -8.51 -5.21 8.45
N ALA A 33 -9.61 -5.75 7.93
CA ALA A 33 -10.27 -5.25 6.72
C ALA A 33 -10.76 -3.80 6.89
N LYS A 34 -11.30 -3.44 8.07
CA LYS A 34 -11.73 -2.06 8.39
C LYS A 34 -10.59 -1.04 8.33
N ARG A 35 -9.33 -1.46 8.48
CA ARG A 35 -8.17 -0.57 8.39
C ARG A 35 -7.77 -0.24 6.95
N ILE A 36 -8.29 -0.96 5.96
CA ILE A 36 -7.96 -0.74 4.55
C ILE A 36 -8.57 0.56 4.04
N SER A 37 -9.85 0.84 4.31
CA SER A 37 -10.52 2.05 3.80
C SER A 37 -9.82 3.35 4.24
N PRO A 38 -9.48 3.55 5.53
CA PRO A 38 -8.73 4.74 5.94
C PRO A 38 -7.34 4.85 5.28
N ARG A 39 -6.70 3.72 4.96
CA ARG A 39 -5.39 3.71 4.26
C ARG A 39 -5.54 4.12 2.79
N VAL A 40 -6.62 3.70 2.14
CA VAL A 40 -6.97 4.17 0.78
C VAL A 40 -7.25 5.67 0.80
N ASP A 41 -8.02 6.14 1.78
CA ASP A 41 -8.32 7.57 1.94
C ASP A 41 -7.04 8.41 2.13
N ASP A 42 -6.08 7.89 2.89
CA ASP A 42 -4.78 8.54 3.07
C ASP A 42 -3.96 8.63 1.76
N VAL A 43 -3.97 7.57 0.95
CA VAL A 43 -3.32 7.55 -0.38
C VAL A 43 -3.98 8.59 -1.29
N VAL A 44 -5.32 8.54 -1.41
CA VAL A 44 -6.09 9.48 -2.24
C VAL A 44 -5.85 10.92 -1.78
N ARG A 45 -5.82 11.18 -0.48
CA ARG A 45 -5.53 12.51 0.06
C ARG A 45 -4.12 12.98 -0.32
N SER A 46 -3.13 12.09 -0.30
CA SER A 46 -1.75 12.43 -0.69
C SER A 46 -1.58 12.68 -2.19
N MET A 47 -2.55 12.30 -3.03
CA MET A 47 -2.54 12.60 -4.47
C MET A 47 -2.98 14.03 -4.79
N TYR A 48 -3.57 14.76 -3.84
CA TYR A 48 -3.98 16.16 -4.03
C TYR A 48 -2.82 17.14 -3.78
N PRO A 49 -2.75 18.26 -4.52
CA PRO A 49 -1.70 19.26 -4.33
C PRO A 49 -1.65 19.86 -2.91
N PRO A 50 -0.44 20.18 -2.39
CA PRO A 50 0.86 19.88 -2.98
C PRO A 50 1.19 18.39 -2.90
N LEU A 51 1.48 17.79 -4.06
CA LEU A 51 1.79 16.38 -4.20
C LEU A 51 3.23 16.13 -3.73
N ASP A 52 3.40 15.32 -2.69
CA ASP A 52 4.70 14.85 -2.23
C ASP A 52 4.87 13.36 -2.60
N PRO A 53 5.71 13.02 -3.59
CA PRO A 53 5.93 11.64 -4.01
C PRO A 53 6.45 10.72 -2.89
N LYS A 54 7.20 11.25 -1.92
CA LYS A 54 7.65 10.46 -0.76
C LYS A 54 6.50 10.12 0.18
N LEU A 55 5.60 11.09 0.40
CA LEU A 55 4.41 10.86 1.19
C LEU A 55 3.50 9.83 0.49
N LEU A 56 3.32 9.95 -0.82
CA LEU A 56 2.52 9.01 -1.61
C LEU A 56 3.11 7.60 -1.58
N ASP A 57 4.42 7.44 -1.73
CA ASP A 57 5.13 6.15 -1.61
C ASP A 57 4.94 5.54 -0.21
N ALA A 58 5.11 6.34 0.85
CA ALA A 58 4.93 5.88 2.22
C ALA A 58 3.48 5.45 2.52
N ARG A 59 2.48 6.22 2.06
CA ARG A 59 1.06 5.89 2.25
C ARG A 59 0.66 4.65 1.44
N THR A 60 1.17 4.50 0.22
CA THR A 60 0.87 3.34 -0.63
C THR A 60 1.54 2.08 -0.10
N THR A 61 2.77 2.17 0.42
CA THR A 61 3.45 1.08 1.14
C THR A 61 2.63 0.63 2.35
N ALA A 62 2.15 1.58 3.16
CA ALA A 62 1.34 1.25 4.34
C ALA A 62 0.01 0.58 3.98
N LEU A 63 -0.61 0.97 2.85
CA LEU A 63 -1.79 0.30 2.31
C LEU A 63 -1.46 -1.13 1.90
N LEU A 64 -0.39 -1.34 1.12
CA LEU A 64 0.03 -2.67 0.67
C LEU A 64 0.31 -3.61 1.85
N LEU A 65 1.05 -3.15 2.86
CA LEU A 65 1.31 -3.93 4.08
C LEU A 65 0.02 -4.33 4.81
N SER A 66 -0.96 -3.43 4.85
CA SER A 66 -2.26 -3.70 5.49
C SER A 66 -3.05 -4.77 4.72
N VAL A 67 -3.00 -4.74 3.38
CA VAL A 67 -3.63 -5.74 2.50
C VAL A 67 -2.91 -7.10 2.59
N SER A 68 -1.58 -7.12 2.60
CA SER A 68 -0.79 -8.34 2.79
C SER A 68 -1.07 -8.97 4.16
N HIS A 69 -1.20 -8.16 5.21
CA HIS A 69 -1.61 -8.64 6.53
C HIS A 69 -3.02 -9.26 6.51
N LEU A 70 -3.98 -8.64 5.81
CA LEU A 70 -5.32 -9.22 5.63
C LEU A 70 -5.28 -10.58 4.94
N VAL A 71 -4.46 -10.73 3.89
CA VAL A 71 -4.24 -12.01 3.20
C VAL A 71 -3.71 -13.07 4.15
N LEU A 72 -2.70 -12.74 4.96
CA LEU A 72 -2.10 -13.66 5.92
C LEU A 72 -3.10 -14.13 6.97
N VAL A 73 -3.84 -13.21 7.59
CA VAL A 73 -4.86 -13.54 8.59
C VAL A 73 -5.97 -14.40 7.96
N THR A 74 -6.39 -14.08 6.73
CA THR A 74 -7.40 -14.84 6.00
C THR A 74 -6.93 -16.26 5.65
N ARG A 75 -5.71 -16.41 5.11
CA ARG A 75 -5.11 -17.73 4.81
C ARG A 75 -5.00 -18.59 6.08
N ASN A 76 -4.55 -17.99 7.19
CA ASN A 76 -4.42 -18.68 8.46
C ASN A 76 -5.76 -19.14 9.06
N ALA A 77 -6.80 -18.31 8.93
CA ALA A 77 -8.13 -18.60 9.49
C ALA A 77 -8.93 -19.63 8.67
N CYS A 78 -8.77 -19.61 7.34
CA CYS A 78 -9.57 -20.40 6.40
C CYS A 78 -8.84 -21.64 5.83
N HIS A 79 -7.59 -21.90 6.21
CA HIS A 79 -6.76 -22.98 5.65
C HIS A 79 -6.81 -23.00 4.11
N LEU A 80 -6.61 -21.85 3.49
CA LEU A 80 -6.63 -21.74 2.03
C LEU A 80 -5.40 -22.47 1.46
N THR A 81 -5.56 -23.73 1.08
CA THR A 81 -4.48 -24.59 0.52
C THR A 81 -4.49 -24.67 -1.00
N SER A 82 -5.55 -24.19 -1.68
CA SER A 82 -5.70 -24.32 -3.14
C SER A 82 -6.53 -23.17 -3.72
N GLY A 83 -6.21 -22.75 -4.95
CA GLY A 83 -6.95 -21.70 -5.67
C GLY A 83 -6.63 -20.27 -5.22
N THR A 84 -5.46 -20.04 -4.66
CA THR A 84 -5.02 -18.71 -4.16
C THR A 84 -4.09 -17.96 -5.10
N ASP A 85 -3.80 -18.48 -6.30
CA ASP A 85 -2.86 -17.88 -7.25
C ASP A 85 -3.29 -16.45 -7.66
N TRP A 86 -4.60 -16.19 -7.69
CA TRP A 86 -5.14 -14.86 -7.94
C TRP A 86 -4.80 -13.85 -6.82
N ILE A 87 -4.60 -14.32 -5.58
CA ILE A 87 -4.18 -13.48 -4.45
C ILE A 87 -2.73 -13.05 -4.68
N ASP A 88 -1.88 -14.02 -5.02
CA ASP A 88 -0.45 -13.78 -5.25
C ASP A 88 -0.24 -12.89 -6.49
N GLN A 89 -1.01 -13.11 -7.58
CA GLN A 89 -1.04 -12.22 -8.74
C GLN A 89 -1.52 -10.80 -8.38
N SER A 90 -2.55 -10.68 -7.54
CA SER A 90 -3.06 -9.36 -7.14
C SER A 90 -2.06 -8.60 -6.26
N LEU A 91 -1.34 -9.29 -5.38
CA LEU A 91 -0.26 -8.71 -4.59
C LEU A 91 0.93 -8.32 -5.45
N SER A 92 1.36 -9.19 -6.37
CA SER A 92 2.46 -8.92 -7.29
C SER A 92 2.17 -7.71 -8.19
N ALA A 93 0.95 -7.60 -8.73
CA ALA A 93 0.54 -6.42 -9.48
C ALA A 93 0.59 -5.14 -8.63
N ALA A 94 0.18 -5.21 -7.36
CA ALA A 94 0.26 -4.07 -6.44
C ALA A 94 1.71 -3.67 -6.11
N GLU A 95 2.62 -4.64 -6.01
CA GLU A 95 4.06 -4.42 -5.83
C GLU A 95 4.71 -3.78 -7.08
N GLU A 96 4.26 -4.14 -8.27
CA GLU A 96 4.72 -3.51 -9.52
C GLU A 96 4.36 -2.01 -9.52
N HIS A 97 3.14 -1.65 -9.12
CA HIS A 97 2.74 -0.25 -8.96
C HIS A 97 3.59 0.51 -7.92
N MET A 98 4.04 -0.16 -6.86
CA MET A 98 4.94 0.44 -5.85
C MET A 98 6.31 0.79 -6.41
N THR A 99 6.83 -0.02 -7.34
CA THR A 99 8.13 0.23 -7.97
C THR A 99 8.14 1.60 -8.69
N VAL A 100 7.09 1.89 -9.44
CA VAL A 100 6.93 3.18 -10.15
C VAL A 100 6.86 4.36 -9.18
N LEU A 101 6.13 4.22 -8.07
CA LEU A 101 6.03 5.28 -7.06
C LEU A 101 7.38 5.53 -6.39
N ARG A 102 8.14 4.47 -6.14
CA ARG A 102 9.47 4.56 -5.53
C ARG A 102 10.49 5.21 -6.46
N GLU A 103 10.45 4.89 -7.75
CA GLU A 103 11.25 5.57 -8.77
C GLU A 103 10.92 7.07 -8.85
N ALA A 104 9.64 7.42 -8.85
CA ALA A 104 9.19 8.81 -8.83
C ALA A 104 9.66 9.55 -7.57
N ALA A 105 9.60 8.90 -6.40
CA ALA A 105 10.09 9.47 -5.15
C ALA A 105 11.60 9.74 -5.20
N LEU A 106 12.41 8.81 -5.71
CA LEU A 106 13.87 8.98 -5.88
C LEU A 106 14.21 10.08 -6.90
N ALA A 107 13.46 10.18 -8.00
CA ALA A 107 13.67 11.22 -9.01
C ALA A 107 13.48 12.63 -8.43
N THR A 108 12.50 12.82 -7.53
CA THR A 108 12.29 14.14 -6.90
C THR A 108 13.40 14.54 -5.92
N GLU A 109 14.15 13.59 -5.36
CA GLU A 109 15.34 13.90 -4.56
C GLU A 109 16.48 14.42 -5.42
N SER A 110 16.65 13.82 -6.61
CA SER A 110 17.64 14.26 -7.60
C SER A 110 17.37 15.69 -8.06
N GLU A 111 16.11 16.04 -8.34
CA GLU A 111 15.72 17.38 -8.77
C GLU A 111 15.89 18.44 -7.66
N ARG A 112 15.55 18.10 -6.41
CA ARG A 112 15.82 18.98 -5.25
C ARG A 112 17.31 19.21 -5.02
N SER A 113 18.14 18.20 -5.28
CA SER A 113 19.59 18.29 -5.15
C SER A 113 20.21 19.23 -6.21
N MET A 114 19.68 19.21 -7.44
CA MET A 114 20.15 20.13 -8.51
C MET A 114 19.73 21.58 -8.27
N VAL A 115 18.50 21.83 -7.80
CA VAL A 115 18.03 23.18 -7.49
C VAL A 115 18.74 23.76 -6.26
N GLY A 116 19.01 22.94 -5.23
CA GLY A 116 19.78 23.36 -4.06
C GLY A 116 21.27 23.64 -4.34
N GLY A 117 21.85 23.01 -5.36
CA GLY A 117 23.23 23.27 -5.78
C GLY A 117 23.42 24.58 -6.55
N ALA A 118 22.40 25.02 -7.31
CA ALA A 118 22.47 26.26 -8.08
C ALA A 118 22.33 27.52 -7.21
N GLU A 119 21.55 27.45 -6.13
CA GLU A 119 21.37 28.58 -5.20
C GLU A 119 22.63 28.84 -4.35
N SER A 120 23.39 27.78 -4.02
CA SER A 120 24.67 27.92 -3.32
C SER A 120 25.75 28.62 -4.17
N PHE A 121 25.68 28.52 -5.50
CA PHE A 121 26.73 29.05 -6.38
C PHE A 121 26.52 30.54 -6.71
N LEU A 122 25.28 31.04 -6.66
CA LEU A 122 24.98 32.45 -6.90
C LEU A 122 25.29 33.36 -5.70
N GLN A 123 25.33 32.81 -4.48
CA GLN A 123 25.63 33.61 -3.29
C GLN A 123 27.14 33.87 -3.09
N GLU A 124 28.02 33.07 -3.68
CA GLU A 124 29.48 33.21 -3.50
C GLU A 124 30.14 34.15 -4.53
N GLN A 125 29.47 34.46 -5.66
CA GLN A 125 30.01 35.40 -6.68
C GLN A 125 29.64 36.87 -6.49
N SER A 126 28.76 37.21 -5.55
CA SER A 126 28.39 38.61 -5.28
C SER A 126 29.28 39.28 -4.21
N ALA A 127 30.31 38.60 -3.72
CA ALA A 127 31.13 39.05 -2.59
C ALA A 127 32.60 39.38 -2.92
N ILE A 128 33.00 39.47 -4.20
CA ILE A 128 34.36 39.89 -4.61
C ILE A 128 34.28 40.95 -5.70
#